data_AF-A0A958LLR3-F1
#
_entry.id   AF-A0A958LLR3-F1
#
_cell.length_a   1.000
_cell.length_b   1.000
_cell.length_c   1.000
_cell.angle_alpha   90.00
_cell.angle_beta   90.00
_cell.angle_gamma   90.00
#
_symmetry.space_group_name_H-M   'P 1'
#
loop_
_entity.id
_entity.type
_entity.pdbx_description
1 polymer ?
#
loop_
_entity_poly.entity_id
_entity_poly.type
_entity_poly.pdbx_seq_one_letter_code
_entity_poly.pdbx_strand_id
1 'polypeptide(L)'
;ELNSEAEWSVIKNVLEQKLKVQAPHPTQSAHWENFYLEWLQELVTRGIPIQLDLYSTTSSHPKDLALKEDPPYIAAVPMLPINKERADQHPLLFKTSSNIYRIPLLKALFPRAHFSWIILQRNPAASINALMDGWLSTAFHSQEVYPDFELKIKGYSDNIPQGSRYWKFDMPPGWQNYIHASLEEVCAFQWYSAAQTIEDFISQLDEPFIRIKYEDLFSASDPIHSGLERNLKQIFDFTQLVPYSHSLWNPKTPVVAVKDPSPGKWKKRQEIILPLIETFSGGKLLHLAHRLDYDTNKILEWP
;
A
#
# COMPACT_ATOMS: atom_id res chain seq x y z
N GLU A 1 5.75 -6.05 14.69
CA GLU A 1 5.36 -6.85 15.86
C GLU A 1 5.59 -6.03 17.12
N LEU A 2 4.69 -6.11 18.10
CA LEU A 2 4.88 -5.55 19.44
C LEU A 2 5.14 -6.76 20.32
N ASN A 3 6.41 -7.01 20.61
CA ASN A 3 6.86 -8.25 21.23
C ASN A 3 7.05 -8.11 22.75
N SER A 4 6.64 -6.97 23.32
CA SER A 4 6.78 -6.70 24.75
C SER A 4 5.57 -6.01 25.37
N GLU A 5 5.35 -6.29 26.65
CA GLU A 5 4.36 -5.61 27.50
C GLU A 5 4.59 -4.09 27.58
N ALA A 6 5.85 -3.66 27.40
CA ALA A 6 6.24 -2.25 27.33
C ALA A 6 5.71 -1.56 26.06
N GLU A 7 5.84 -2.20 24.90
CA GLU A 7 5.30 -1.69 23.63
C GLU A 7 3.77 -1.66 23.65
N TRP A 8 3.15 -2.65 24.31
CA TRP A 8 1.70 -2.68 24.49
C TRP A 8 1.19 -1.58 25.43
N SER A 9 1.94 -1.26 26.47
CA SER A 9 1.64 -0.15 27.37
C SER A 9 1.66 1.20 26.64
N VAL A 10 2.53 1.37 25.64
CA VAL A 10 2.56 2.60 24.81
C VAL A 10 1.30 2.71 23.95
N ILE A 11 0.87 1.62 23.32
CA ILE A 11 -0.34 1.62 22.48
C ILE A 11 -1.60 1.78 23.33
N LYS A 12 -1.70 1.05 24.46
CA LYS A 12 -2.77 1.22 25.44
C LYS A 12 -2.86 2.68 25.90
N ASN A 13 -1.73 3.32 26.21
CA ASN A 13 -1.71 4.73 26.60
C ASN A 13 -2.18 5.65 25.46
N VAL A 14 -1.72 5.43 24.22
CA VAL A 14 -2.21 6.19 23.06
C VAL A 14 -3.72 6.01 22.86
N LEU A 15 -4.23 4.79 22.93
CA LEU A 15 -5.64 4.47 22.77
C LEU A 15 -6.50 5.08 23.89
N GLU A 16 -6.13 4.86 25.15
CA GLU A 16 -6.92 5.27 26.31
C GLU A 16 -6.82 6.78 26.58
N GLN A 17 -5.63 7.37 26.45
CA GLN A 17 -5.42 8.78 26.79
C GLN A 17 -5.66 9.72 25.61
N LYS A 18 -5.21 9.36 24.40
CA LYS A 18 -5.35 10.25 23.24
C LYS A 18 -6.64 10.01 22.47
N LEU A 19 -7.06 8.76 22.36
CA LEU A 19 -8.24 8.39 21.57
C LEU A 19 -9.47 8.13 22.43
N LYS A 20 -9.30 8.07 23.77
CA LYS A 20 -10.35 7.74 24.74
C LYS A 20 -11.03 6.41 24.43
N VAL A 21 -10.29 5.46 23.86
CA VAL A 21 -10.73 4.10 23.56
C VAL A 21 -10.16 3.19 24.63
N GLN A 22 -11.01 2.42 25.32
CA GLN A 22 -10.54 1.48 26.33
C GLN A 22 -9.83 0.31 25.64
N ALA A 23 -8.54 0.09 25.96
CA ALA A 23 -7.80 -1.02 25.37
C ALA A 23 -7.94 -2.27 26.27
N PRO A 24 -8.25 -3.45 25.72
CA PRO A 24 -8.34 -4.70 26.49
C PRO A 24 -6.99 -5.11 27.10
N HIS A 25 -7.03 -5.80 28.25
CA HIS A 25 -5.85 -6.26 28.99
C HIS A 25 -5.17 -7.48 28.30
N PRO A 26 -3.84 -7.61 28.30
CA PRO A 26 -3.08 -8.53 27.44
C PRO A 26 -3.05 -10.01 27.87
N THR A 27 -4.01 -10.51 28.65
CA THR A 27 -3.93 -11.90 29.14
C THR A 27 -4.48 -12.89 28.11
N GLN A 28 -3.55 -13.64 27.49
CA GLN A 28 -3.72 -14.87 26.69
C GLN A 28 -4.18 -14.73 25.22
N SER A 29 -3.24 -14.24 24.42
CA SER A 29 -2.79 -14.82 23.15
C SER A 29 -3.77 -14.96 21.97
N ALA A 30 -5.07 -14.65 22.08
CA ALA A 30 -6.02 -14.59 20.94
C ALA A 30 -6.33 -13.14 20.52
N HIS A 31 -5.40 -12.23 20.79
CA HIS A 31 -5.78 -10.86 21.15
C HIS A 31 -5.71 -9.81 20.05
N TRP A 32 -4.88 -9.95 19.03
CA TRP A 32 -4.75 -8.85 18.06
C TRP A 32 -6.02 -8.69 17.22
N GLU A 33 -6.66 -9.78 16.83
CA GLU A 33 -7.87 -9.80 16.00
C GLU A 33 -9.09 -9.31 16.76
N ASN A 34 -9.31 -9.81 17.98
CA ASN A 34 -10.41 -9.34 18.83
C ASN A 34 -10.23 -7.87 19.21
N PHE A 35 -9.00 -7.46 19.57
CA PHE A 35 -8.69 -6.05 19.81
C PHE A 35 -8.96 -5.20 18.56
N TYR A 36 -8.53 -5.67 17.39
CA TYR A 36 -8.72 -4.98 16.14
C TYR A 36 -10.20 -4.86 15.78
N LEU A 37 -11.00 -5.91 15.93
CA LEU A 37 -12.45 -5.90 15.70
C LEU A 37 -13.20 -5.01 16.70
N GLU A 38 -12.91 -5.11 18.00
CA GLU A 38 -13.48 -4.22 19.04
C GLU A 38 -13.13 -2.76 18.77
N TRP A 39 -11.90 -2.50 18.33
CA TRP A 39 -11.45 -1.16 17.97
C TRP A 39 -12.10 -0.64 16.69
N LEU A 40 -12.24 -1.45 15.64
CA LEU A 40 -12.99 -1.06 14.44
C LEU A 40 -14.46 -0.80 14.77
N GLN A 41 -15.09 -1.60 15.64
CA GLN A 41 -16.46 -1.36 16.14
C GLN A 41 -16.58 -0.04 16.92
N GLU A 42 -15.60 0.28 17.76
CA GLU A 42 -15.57 1.55 18.48
C GLU A 42 -15.41 2.75 17.53
N LEU A 43 -14.56 2.63 16.52
CA LEU A 43 -14.41 3.66 15.49
C LEU A 43 -15.73 3.84 14.70
N VAL A 44 -16.42 2.75 14.34
CA VAL A 44 -17.76 2.80 13.71
C VAL A 44 -18.80 3.46 14.63
N THR A 45 -18.81 3.14 15.92
CA THR A 45 -19.71 3.75 16.93
C THR A 45 -19.50 5.26 17.03
N ARG A 46 -18.29 5.73 16.75
CA ARG A 46 -17.92 7.16 16.71
C ARG A 46 -18.19 7.83 15.36
N GLY A 47 -18.88 7.15 14.44
CA GLY A 47 -19.21 7.67 13.11
C GLY A 47 -18.00 7.76 12.17
N ILE A 48 -16.89 7.08 12.48
CA ILE A 48 -15.74 6.99 11.59
C ILE A 48 -16.06 5.89 10.57
N PRO A 49 -16.17 6.21 9.27
CA PRO A 49 -16.53 5.22 8.26
C PRO A 49 -15.38 4.23 8.10
N ILE A 50 -15.66 2.97 8.45
CA ILE A 50 -14.74 1.85 8.31
C ILE A 50 -15.49 0.70 7.66
N GLN A 51 -14.93 0.13 6.59
CA GLN A 51 -15.40 -1.15 6.04
C GLN A 51 -14.93 -2.28 6.95
N LEU A 52 -15.83 -2.78 7.81
CA LEU A 52 -15.55 -3.90 8.72
C LEU A 52 -15.27 -5.21 7.97
N ASP A 53 -15.85 -5.37 6.78
CA ASP A 53 -15.79 -6.58 5.93
C ASP A 53 -14.37 -6.92 5.43
N LEU A 54 -13.45 -5.97 5.53
CA LEU A 54 -12.03 -6.14 5.21
C LEU A 54 -11.30 -7.09 6.16
N TYR A 55 -11.83 -7.28 7.37
CA TYR A 55 -11.07 -7.79 8.51
C TYR A 55 -11.85 -8.74 9.42
N SER A 56 -12.98 -9.29 8.96
CA SER A 56 -13.76 -10.24 9.76
C SER A 56 -12.98 -11.55 9.93
N THR A 57 -12.31 -11.72 11.06
CA THR A 57 -11.65 -12.96 11.45
C THR A 57 -12.64 -13.84 12.21
N THR A 58 -13.48 -14.56 11.47
CA THR A 58 -14.28 -15.64 12.07
C THR A 58 -13.46 -16.91 12.31
N SER A 59 -12.12 -16.83 12.36
CA SER A 59 -11.26 -18.00 12.38
C SER A 59 -10.61 -18.24 13.74
N SER A 60 -10.83 -19.45 14.24
CA SER A 60 -10.25 -19.97 15.47
C SER A 60 -8.87 -20.56 15.18
N HIS A 61 -7.81 -19.75 15.08
CA HIS A 61 -6.48 -20.28 14.74
C HIS A 61 -5.32 -19.91 15.68
N PRO A 62 -4.24 -20.73 15.68
CA PRO A 62 -3.18 -20.70 16.67
C PRO A 62 -2.33 -19.43 16.59
N LYS A 63 -1.79 -19.09 17.74
CA LYS A 63 -1.41 -17.74 18.16
C LYS A 63 0.03 -17.37 17.74
N ASP A 64 0.61 -18.15 16.83
CA ASP A 64 2.03 -18.15 16.47
C ASP A 64 2.30 -17.74 15.01
N LEU A 65 1.28 -17.34 14.25
CA LEU A 65 1.45 -16.85 12.88
C LEU A 65 1.75 -15.34 12.89
N ALA A 66 3.04 -15.03 13.02
CA ALA A 66 3.57 -13.70 12.80
C ALA A 66 3.27 -13.22 11.37
N LEU A 67 2.66 -12.04 11.24
CA LEU A 67 2.65 -11.28 9.98
C LEU A 67 4.10 -11.01 9.57
N LYS A 68 4.62 -11.80 8.65
CA LYS A 68 6.00 -11.68 8.16
C LYS A 68 6.05 -10.74 6.96
N GLU A 69 5.98 -9.43 7.21
CA GLU A 69 6.38 -8.43 6.21
C GLU A 69 7.92 -8.29 6.22
N ASP A 70 8.61 -9.22 5.57
CA ASP A 70 10.06 -9.06 5.31
C ASP A 70 10.22 -8.10 4.13
N PRO A 71 10.92 -6.95 4.28
CA PRO A 71 11.25 -6.11 3.13
C PRO A 71 12.17 -6.93 2.21
N PRO A 72 11.72 -7.27 1.00
CA PRO A 72 12.59 -8.02 0.11
C PRO A 72 13.74 -7.13 -0.32
N TYR A 73 14.94 -7.69 -0.30
CA TYR A 73 16.17 -7.06 -0.80
C TYR A 73 16.73 -5.91 0.05
N ILE A 74 16.15 -5.58 1.20
CA ILE A 74 16.70 -4.60 2.15
C ILE A 74 16.98 -5.30 3.48
N ALA A 75 18.23 -5.27 3.94
CA ALA A 75 18.55 -5.73 5.28
C ALA A 75 17.82 -4.86 6.32
N ALA A 76 17.15 -5.49 7.28
CA ALA A 76 16.60 -4.79 8.43
C ALA A 76 17.74 -4.12 9.20
N VAL A 77 17.93 -2.82 9.00
CA VAL A 77 18.88 -2.03 9.77
C VAL A 77 18.20 -1.69 11.12
N PRO A 78 18.91 -1.79 12.26
CA PRO A 78 18.34 -1.40 13.54
C PRO A 78 17.78 0.02 13.47
N MET A 79 16.47 0.16 13.63
CA MET A 79 15.87 1.48 13.77
C MET A 79 16.31 2.06 15.10
N LEU A 80 16.82 3.29 15.09
CA LEU A 80 17.04 4.03 16.33
C LEU A 80 15.71 4.15 17.07
N PRO A 81 15.68 3.95 18.40
CA PRO A 81 14.44 4.03 19.17
C PRO A 81 13.81 5.42 19.00
N ILE A 82 12.50 5.44 18.75
CA ILE A 82 11.72 6.68 18.74
C ILE A 82 11.59 7.14 20.19
N ASN A 83 12.09 8.32 20.51
CA ASN A 83 11.86 8.99 21.79
C ASN A 83 11.04 10.27 21.55
N LYS A 84 10.53 10.85 22.65
CA LYS A 84 9.68 12.05 22.58
C LYS A 84 10.36 13.21 21.86
N GLU A 85 11.63 13.48 22.20
CA GLU A 85 12.38 14.59 21.61
C GLU A 85 12.48 14.47 20.09
N ARG A 86 12.78 13.27 19.57
CA ARG A 86 12.87 13.03 18.13
C ARG A 86 11.51 13.16 17.45
N ALA A 87 10.45 12.67 18.08
CA ALA A 87 9.09 12.78 17.57
C ALA A 87 8.59 14.24 17.56
N ASP A 88 9.01 15.05 18.54
CA ASP A 88 8.66 16.47 18.62
C ASP A 88 9.45 17.32 17.59
N GLN A 89 10.60 16.83 17.11
CA GLN A 89 11.48 17.55 16.16
C GLN A 89 11.31 17.15 14.69
N HIS A 90 10.62 16.05 14.38
CA HIS A 90 10.55 15.51 13.02
C HIS A 90 9.12 15.19 12.60
N PRO A 91 8.77 15.42 11.32
CA PRO A 91 7.52 14.92 10.76
C PRO A 91 7.49 13.39 10.75
N LEU A 92 6.30 12.83 10.92
CA LEU A 92 6.07 11.40 10.74
C LEU A 92 5.75 11.13 9.27
N LEU A 93 6.56 10.28 8.62
CA LEU A 93 6.31 9.82 7.26
C LEU A 93 5.72 8.41 7.27
N PHE A 94 4.48 8.28 6.82
CA PHE A 94 3.83 6.98 6.64
C PHE A 94 3.89 6.57 5.16
N LYS A 95 4.66 5.51 4.86
CA LYS A 95 4.79 5.01 3.49
C LYS A 95 4.65 3.50 3.43
N THR A 96 3.49 3.05 2.98
CA THR A 96 3.23 1.72 2.40
C THR A 96 2.01 1.86 1.49
N SER A 97 1.92 1.08 0.42
CA SER A 97 0.81 1.14 -0.54
C SER A 97 -0.54 0.86 0.15
N SER A 98 -0.55 -0.04 1.13
CA SER A 98 -1.75 -0.39 1.91
C SER A 98 -2.28 0.73 2.82
N ASN A 99 -1.53 1.82 3.04
CA ASN A 99 -2.00 2.93 3.89
C ASN A 99 -3.23 3.64 3.32
N ILE A 100 -3.44 3.56 2.01
CA ILE A 100 -4.59 4.18 1.36
C ILE A 100 -5.93 3.62 1.88
N TYR A 101 -5.96 2.36 2.32
CA TYR A 101 -7.14 1.73 2.94
C TYR A 101 -7.28 2.08 4.43
N ARG A 102 -6.29 2.75 5.02
CA ARG A 102 -6.18 3.04 6.45
C ARG A 102 -6.24 4.54 6.76
N ILE A 103 -6.62 5.36 5.79
CA ILE A 103 -6.63 6.82 5.97
C ILE A 103 -7.54 7.29 7.11
N PRO A 104 -8.80 6.82 7.25
CA PRO A 104 -9.66 7.21 8.37
C PRO A 104 -9.02 6.87 9.72
N LEU A 105 -8.38 5.70 9.78
CA LEU A 105 -7.63 5.27 10.93
C LEU A 105 -6.45 6.22 11.23
N LEU A 106 -5.61 6.54 10.25
CA LEU A 106 -4.47 7.44 10.46
C LEU A 106 -4.92 8.81 10.97
N LYS A 107 -6.01 9.37 10.43
CA LYS A 107 -6.61 10.62 10.92
C LYS A 107 -7.09 10.49 12.37
N ALA A 108 -7.70 9.36 12.72
CA ALA A 108 -8.14 9.11 14.10
C ALA A 108 -6.96 9.01 15.07
N LEU A 109 -5.87 8.33 14.70
CA LEU A 109 -4.66 8.19 15.54
C LEU A 109 -3.95 9.53 15.81
N PHE A 110 -4.02 10.45 14.85
CA PHE A 110 -3.37 11.76 14.93
C PHE A 110 -4.37 12.91 14.75
N PRO A 111 -5.34 13.07 15.67
CA PRO A 111 -6.48 13.99 15.49
C PRO A 111 -6.09 15.47 15.55
N ARG A 112 -4.84 15.77 15.95
CA ARG A 112 -4.26 17.12 15.98
C ARG A 112 -3.14 17.31 14.97
N ALA A 113 -2.88 16.34 14.09
CA ALA A 113 -1.83 16.46 13.09
C ALA A 113 -2.34 17.21 11.86
N HIS A 114 -1.42 17.91 11.21
CA HIS A 114 -1.61 18.39 9.85
C HIS A 114 -1.17 17.28 8.89
N PHE A 115 -2.04 16.92 7.94
CA PHE A 115 -1.74 15.92 6.93
C PHE A 115 -1.36 16.59 5.62
N SER A 116 -0.25 16.14 5.03
CA SER A 116 0.20 16.50 3.68
C SER A 116 0.27 15.23 2.83
N TRP A 117 -0.45 15.20 1.72
CA TRP A 117 -0.60 13.98 0.92
C TRP A 117 0.28 14.02 -0.34
N ILE A 118 1.15 13.03 -0.47
CA ILE A 118 1.96 12.83 -1.68
C ILE A 118 1.43 11.58 -2.38
N ILE A 119 0.74 11.79 -3.49
CA ILE A 119 0.09 10.72 -4.26
C ILE A 119 1.06 10.24 -5.32
N LEU A 120 1.60 9.03 -5.13
CA LEU A 120 2.44 8.38 -6.12
C LEU A 120 1.57 7.54 -7.05
N GLN A 121 1.69 7.80 -8.35
CA GLN A 121 0.86 7.17 -9.38
C GLN A 121 1.75 6.55 -10.46
N ARG A 122 1.26 5.48 -11.10
CA ARG A 122 1.88 4.86 -12.27
C ARG A 122 0.82 4.29 -13.20
N ASN A 123 1.09 4.26 -14.50
CA ASN A 123 0.16 3.76 -15.51
C ASN A 123 -0.25 2.31 -15.21
N PRO A 124 -1.51 1.93 -15.52
CA PRO A 124 -2.02 0.62 -15.14
C PRO A 124 -1.23 -0.52 -15.79
N ALA A 125 -0.86 -0.39 -17.08
CA ALA A 125 -0.18 -1.46 -17.80
C ALA A 125 1.17 -1.81 -17.16
N ALA A 126 2.00 -0.79 -16.87
CA ALA A 126 3.27 -0.97 -16.19
C ALA A 126 3.12 -1.47 -14.75
N SER A 127 2.10 -1.00 -14.02
CA SER A 127 1.83 -1.40 -12.64
C SER A 127 1.37 -2.84 -12.53
N ILE A 128 0.39 -3.25 -13.34
CA ILE A 128 -0.12 -4.63 -13.43
C ILE A 128 1.03 -5.58 -13.80
N ASN A 129 1.84 -5.23 -14.81
CA ASN A 129 2.99 -6.03 -15.19
C ASN A 129 4.01 -6.20 -14.05
N ALA A 130 4.25 -5.15 -13.27
CA ALA A 130 5.15 -5.19 -12.12
C ALA A 130 4.58 -6.02 -10.97
N LEU A 131 3.28 -5.91 -10.69
CA LEU A 131 2.59 -6.76 -9.72
C LEU A 131 2.67 -8.23 -10.12
N MET A 132 2.43 -8.57 -11.39
CA MET A 132 2.57 -9.95 -11.88
C MET A 132 4.00 -10.49 -11.66
N ASP A 133 5.04 -9.69 -11.96
CA ASP A 133 6.43 -10.07 -11.67
C ASP A 133 6.66 -10.29 -10.16
N GLY A 134 6.07 -9.43 -9.32
CA GLY A 134 6.12 -9.51 -7.87
C GLY A 134 5.43 -10.75 -7.30
N TRP A 135 4.24 -11.06 -7.79
CA TRP A 135 3.45 -12.21 -7.35
C TRP A 135 4.15 -13.52 -7.68
N LEU A 136 4.84 -13.58 -8.82
CA LEU A 136 5.63 -14.76 -9.23
C LEU A 136 7.02 -14.83 -8.57
N SER A 137 7.43 -13.82 -7.80
CA SER A 137 8.69 -13.83 -7.07
C SER A 137 8.54 -14.48 -5.69
N THR A 138 9.53 -15.24 -5.24
CA THR A 138 9.58 -15.82 -3.88
C THR A 138 9.95 -14.82 -2.79
N ALA A 139 10.23 -13.56 -3.15
CA ALA A 139 10.70 -12.55 -2.20
C ALA A 139 9.57 -11.80 -1.49
N PHE A 140 8.35 -11.79 -2.04
CA PHE A 140 7.24 -10.99 -1.52
C PHE A 140 6.19 -11.93 -0.92
N HIS A 141 6.34 -12.32 0.35
CA HIS A 141 5.28 -12.99 1.10
C HIS A 141 4.74 -11.98 2.11
N SER A 142 3.48 -11.59 1.96
CA SER A 142 2.90 -10.53 2.80
C SER A 142 1.96 -11.13 3.84
N GLN A 143 0.98 -11.92 3.39
CA GLN A 143 -0.10 -12.37 4.27
C GLN A 143 -0.44 -13.84 4.03
N GLU A 144 -0.31 -14.67 5.06
CA GLU A 144 -0.82 -16.04 5.02
C GLU A 144 -2.33 -16.01 5.26
N VAL A 145 -3.11 -16.52 4.31
CA VAL A 145 -4.58 -16.56 4.38
C VAL A 145 -5.13 -17.97 4.61
N TYR A 146 -4.27 -18.98 4.54
CA TYR A 146 -4.61 -20.37 4.88
C TYR A 146 -4.65 -20.54 6.42
N PRO A 147 -5.56 -21.36 6.99
CA PRO A 147 -6.52 -22.25 6.31
C PRO A 147 -7.86 -21.61 5.94
N ASP A 148 -8.09 -20.36 6.33
CA ASP A 148 -9.39 -19.69 6.15
C ASP A 148 -9.76 -19.56 4.67
N PHE A 149 -8.74 -19.31 3.84
CA PHE A 149 -8.86 -19.25 2.40
C PHE A 149 -7.77 -20.10 1.75
N GLU A 150 -8.19 -21.00 0.87
CA GLU A 150 -7.29 -21.68 -0.06
C GLU A 150 -7.29 -20.92 -1.40
N LEU A 151 -6.18 -20.27 -1.73
CA LEU A 151 -6.03 -19.55 -2.99
C LEU A 151 -5.94 -20.55 -4.16
N LYS A 152 -6.75 -20.32 -5.19
CA LYS A 152 -6.73 -21.04 -6.47
C LYS A 152 -6.58 -20.03 -7.61
N ILE A 153 -5.61 -19.13 -7.46
CA ILE A 153 -5.34 -18.07 -8.42
C ILE A 153 -4.60 -18.67 -9.60
N LYS A 154 -5.22 -18.70 -10.78
CA LYS A 154 -4.64 -19.28 -11.99
C LYS A 154 -3.40 -18.50 -12.42
N GLY A 155 -2.31 -19.22 -12.67
CA GLY A 155 -1.01 -18.64 -13.01
C GLY A 155 -0.12 -18.37 -11.80
N TYR A 156 -0.64 -18.46 -10.57
CA TYR A 156 0.10 -18.24 -9.33
C TYR A 156 0.09 -19.47 -8.41
N SER A 157 -1.09 -19.92 -7.96
CA SER A 157 -1.22 -21.01 -6.98
C SER A 157 -0.74 -22.36 -7.53
N ASP A 158 -0.77 -22.51 -8.85
CA ASP A 158 -0.25 -23.65 -9.62
C ASP A 158 1.27 -23.59 -9.84
N ASN A 159 1.88 -22.39 -9.84
CA ASN A 159 3.27 -22.20 -10.26
C ASN A 159 4.24 -21.85 -9.14
N ILE A 160 3.74 -21.32 -8.02
CA ILE A 160 4.57 -20.86 -6.91
C ILE A 160 4.40 -21.79 -5.70
N PRO A 161 5.51 -22.30 -5.10
CA PRO A 161 5.44 -23.03 -3.86
C PRO A 161 4.71 -22.23 -2.77
N GLN A 162 3.75 -22.86 -2.10
CA GLN A 162 2.87 -22.20 -1.12
C GLN A 162 1.98 -21.09 -1.72
N GLY A 163 1.81 -21.04 -3.04
CA GLY A 163 0.95 -20.08 -3.72
C GLY A 163 -0.55 -20.25 -3.45
N SER A 164 -0.96 -21.36 -2.83
CA SER A 164 -2.32 -21.53 -2.30
C SER A 164 -2.53 -20.87 -0.93
N ARG A 165 -1.45 -20.41 -0.28
CA ARG A 165 -1.47 -19.97 1.12
C ARG A 165 -1.22 -18.48 1.31
N TYR A 166 -0.47 -17.85 0.41
CA TYR A 166 -0.01 -16.48 0.60
C TYR A 166 -0.63 -15.50 -0.39
N TRP A 167 -1.36 -14.52 0.12
CA TRP A 167 -1.71 -13.33 -0.63
C TRP A 167 -0.51 -12.35 -0.61
N LYS A 168 -0.25 -11.69 -1.75
CA LYS A 168 0.90 -10.80 -1.92
C LYS A 168 0.48 -9.36 -2.14
N PHE A 169 1.30 -8.41 -1.65
CA PHE A 169 1.06 -6.97 -1.73
C PHE A 169 -0.20 -6.53 -0.98
N ASP A 170 -0.83 -5.46 -1.45
CA ASP A 170 -2.03 -4.89 -0.85
C ASP A 170 -3.17 -5.91 -0.82
N MET A 171 -3.98 -5.90 0.23
CA MET A 171 -5.17 -6.72 0.36
C MET A 171 -6.41 -5.79 0.35
N PRO A 172 -6.94 -5.46 -0.84
CA PRO A 172 -8.02 -4.48 -0.95
C PRO A 172 -9.36 -5.02 -0.45
N PRO A 173 -10.35 -4.14 -0.21
CA PRO A 173 -11.72 -4.55 0.13
C PRO A 173 -12.30 -5.46 -0.95
N GLY A 174 -12.76 -6.65 -0.56
CA GLY A 174 -13.33 -7.63 -1.49
C GLY A 174 -12.30 -8.54 -2.19
N TRP A 175 -11.06 -8.60 -1.71
CA TRP A 175 -10.02 -9.51 -2.23
C TRP A 175 -10.46 -10.97 -2.28
N GLN A 176 -11.35 -11.39 -1.38
CA GLN A 176 -11.89 -12.76 -1.32
C GLN A 176 -12.60 -13.14 -2.63
N ASN A 177 -13.16 -12.17 -3.36
CA ASN A 177 -13.80 -12.42 -4.66
C ASN A 177 -12.81 -12.82 -5.76
N TYR A 178 -11.51 -12.66 -5.51
CA TYR A 178 -10.43 -12.92 -6.48
C TYR A 178 -9.61 -14.17 -6.16
N ILE A 179 -9.97 -14.96 -5.15
CA ILE A 179 -9.22 -16.18 -4.78
C ILE A 179 -9.26 -17.28 -5.85
N HIS A 180 -10.20 -17.20 -6.81
CA HIS A 180 -10.33 -18.10 -7.96
C HIS A 180 -10.04 -17.42 -9.31
N ALA A 181 -9.65 -16.14 -9.29
CA ALA A 181 -9.38 -15.36 -10.49
C ALA A 181 -8.03 -15.72 -11.12
N SER A 182 -7.73 -15.19 -12.29
CA SER A 182 -6.37 -15.26 -12.84
C SER A 182 -5.44 -14.26 -12.15
N LEU A 183 -4.13 -14.52 -12.21
CA LEU A 183 -3.13 -13.62 -11.63
C LEU A 183 -3.23 -12.21 -12.20
N GLU A 184 -3.45 -12.07 -13.50
CA GLU A 184 -3.61 -10.77 -14.14
C GLU A 184 -4.85 -10.01 -13.62
N GLU A 185 -5.98 -10.70 -13.39
CA GLU A 185 -7.19 -10.12 -12.80
C GLU A 185 -6.94 -9.66 -11.35
N VAL A 186 -6.23 -10.45 -10.56
CA VAL A 186 -5.81 -10.08 -9.19
C VAL A 186 -4.94 -8.81 -9.21
N CYS A 187 -3.96 -8.74 -10.11
CA CYS A 187 -3.09 -7.57 -10.24
C CYS A 187 -3.85 -6.32 -10.71
N ALA A 188 -4.78 -6.47 -11.66
CA ALA A 188 -5.66 -5.40 -12.11
C ALA A 188 -6.58 -4.91 -10.99
N PHE A 189 -7.14 -5.83 -10.20
CA PHE A 189 -7.93 -5.50 -9.02
C PHE A 189 -7.14 -4.72 -7.97
N GLN A 190 -5.90 -5.12 -7.68
CA GLN A 190 -5.04 -4.40 -6.74
C GLN A 190 -4.76 -2.97 -7.20
N TRP A 191 -4.41 -2.78 -8.48
CA TRP A 191 -4.19 -1.44 -9.03
C TRP A 191 -5.46 -0.61 -9.02
N TYR A 192 -6.58 -1.17 -9.52
CA TYR A 192 -7.86 -0.47 -9.62
C TYR A 192 -8.37 -0.05 -8.25
N SER A 193 -8.35 -0.95 -7.27
CA SER A 193 -8.85 -0.67 -5.92
C SER A 193 -8.05 0.44 -5.25
N ALA A 194 -6.72 0.40 -5.33
CA ALA A 194 -5.89 1.46 -4.77
C ALA A 194 -6.13 2.80 -5.45
N ALA A 195 -6.13 2.82 -6.79
CA ALA A 195 -6.35 4.04 -7.56
C ALA A 195 -7.75 4.63 -7.30
N GLN A 196 -8.79 3.79 -7.27
CA GLN A 196 -10.15 4.24 -7.00
C GLN A 196 -10.30 4.76 -5.57
N THR A 197 -9.76 4.07 -4.57
CA THR A 197 -9.78 4.54 -3.17
C THR A 197 -9.08 5.88 -3.01
N ILE A 198 -7.95 6.10 -3.71
CA ILE A 198 -7.27 7.39 -3.73
C ILE A 198 -8.16 8.48 -4.34
N GLU A 199 -8.81 8.20 -5.47
CA GLU A 199 -9.70 9.16 -6.14
C GLU A 199 -10.92 9.50 -5.28
N ASP A 200 -11.53 8.50 -4.65
CA ASP A 200 -12.67 8.68 -3.75
C ASP A 200 -12.27 9.53 -2.55
N PHE A 201 -11.09 9.26 -1.97
CA PHE A 201 -10.52 10.05 -0.88
C PHE A 201 -10.26 11.51 -1.31
N ILE A 202 -9.57 11.72 -2.43
CA ILE A 202 -9.23 13.06 -2.95
C ILE A 202 -10.49 13.86 -3.28
N SER A 203 -11.54 13.22 -3.79
CA SER A 203 -12.80 13.90 -4.11
C SER A 203 -13.49 14.54 -2.90
N GLN A 204 -13.15 14.09 -1.69
CA GLN A 204 -13.67 14.57 -0.41
C GLN A 204 -12.59 15.30 0.41
N LEU A 205 -11.43 15.55 -0.18
CA LEU A 205 -10.25 16.03 0.53
C LEU A 205 -10.20 17.55 0.54
N ASP A 206 -10.27 18.14 1.75
CA ASP A 206 -10.02 19.56 1.96
C ASP A 206 -8.54 19.86 2.20
N GLU A 207 -7.74 18.85 2.57
CA GLU A 207 -6.30 19.00 2.79
C GLU A 207 -5.50 19.09 1.48
N PRO A 208 -4.37 19.81 1.49
CA PRO A 208 -3.54 19.93 0.31
C PRO A 208 -2.91 18.58 -0.06
N PHE A 209 -2.79 18.34 -1.37
CA PHE A 209 -2.10 17.17 -1.91
C PHE A 209 -1.31 17.56 -3.17
N ILE A 210 -0.28 16.77 -3.46
CA ILE A 210 0.39 16.76 -4.77
C ILE A 210 0.36 15.36 -5.36
N ARG A 211 0.40 15.29 -6.69
CA ARG A 211 0.49 14.03 -7.43
C ARG A 211 1.80 13.99 -8.18
N ILE A 212 2.49 12.86 -8.09
CA ILE A 212 3.76 12.60 -8.76
C ILE A 212 3.59 11.31 -9.56
N LYS A 213 3.68 11.42 -10.89
CA LYS A 213 3.63 10.23 -11.76
C LYS A 213 5.02 9.62 -11.80
N TYR A 214 5.08 8.29 -11.71
CA TYR A 214 6.32 7.53 -11.88
C TYR A 214 6.99 7.85 -13.22
N GLU A 215 6.18 8.05 -14.27
CA GLU A 215 6.63 8.40 -15.61
C GLU A 215 7.42 9.73 -15.65
N ASP A 216 7.08 10.68 -14.78
CA ASP A 216 7.74 12.00 -14.71
C ASP A 216 9.12 11.92 -14.04
N LEU A 217 9.43 10.80 -13.37
CA LEU A 217 10.75 10.57 -12.78
C LEU A 217 11.78 10.14 -13.84
N PHE A 218 11.34 9.60 -14.98
CA PHE A 218 12.20 8.97 -15.99
C PHE A 218 12.01 9.53 -17.42
N SER A 219 11.38 10.71 -17.57
CA SER A 219 11.06 11.29 -18.87
C SER A 219 12.27 11.32 -19.80
N ALA A 220 12.12 10.79 -21.02
CA ALA A 220 13.21 10.60 -21.99
C ALA A 220 13.90 11.90 -22.45
N SER A 221 13.28 13.06 -22.24
CA SER A 221 13.83 14.38 -22.56
C SER A 221 14.62 15.02 -21.42
N ASP A 222 14.56 14.45 -20.22
CA ASP A 222 15.25 14.93 -19.02
C ASP A 222 16.28 13.86 -18.65
N PRO A 223 17.60 14.16 -18.59
CA PRO A 223 18.56 13.23 -17.98
C PRO A 223 18.00 12.74 -16.64
N ILE A 224 18.11 11.44 -16.32
CA ILE A 224 17.48 10.77 -15.15
C ILE A 224 17.55 11.61 -13.85
N HIS A 225 18.58 12.44 -13.68
CA HIS A 225 18.73 13.36 -12.55
C HIS A 225 17.76 14.55 -12.55
N SER A 226 17.42 15.14 -13.68
CA SER A 226 16.62 16.36 -13.78
C SER A 226 15.12 16.18 -13.50
N GLY A 227 14.50 15.12 -14.01
CA GLY A 227 13.08 14.81 -13.71
C GLY A 227 12.90 14.42 -12.24
N LEU A 228 13.78 13.55 -11.74
CA LEU A 228 13.82 13.17 -10.33
C LEU A 228 14.09 14.38 -9.41
N GLU A 229 15.09 15.20 -9.71
CA GLU A 229 15.42 16.40 -8.93
C GLU A 229 14.25 17.39 -8.90
N ARG A 230 13.59 17.61 -10.03
CA ARG A 230 12.39 18.45 -10.14
C ARG A 230 11.26 17.94 -9.23
N ASN A 231 10.96 16.65 -9.29
CA ASN A 231 9.90 16.03 -8.49
C ASN A 231 10.26 16.02 -6.99
N LEU A 232 11.53 15.76 -6.64
CA LEU A 232 12.02 15.90 -5.27
C LEU A 232 11.86 17.35 -4.79
N LYS A 233 12.31 18.33 -5.57
CA LYS A 233 12.13 19.75 -5.23
C LYS A 233 10.65 20.08 -5.00
N GLN A 234 9.74 19.61 -5.85
CA GLN A 234 8.31 19.80 -5.67
C GLN A 234 7.78 19.19 -4.37
N ILE A 235 8.24 17.98 -4.00
CA ILE A 235 7.87 17.34 -2.73
C ILE A 235 8.38 18.14 -1.52
N PHE A 236 9.63 18.60 -1.56
CA PHE A 236 10.23 19.37 -0.47
C PHE A 236 9.56 20.75 -0.34
N ASP A 237 9.29 21.43 -1.46
CA ASP A 237 8.54 22.68 -1.50
C ASP A 237 7.10 22.48 -1.00
N PHE A 238 6.44 21.38 -1.36
CA PHE A 238 5.09 21.10 -0.90
C PHE A 238 5.02 20.82 0.61
N THR A 239 5.97 20.04 1.12
CA THR A 239 5.96 19.61 2.53
C THR A 239 6.51 20.66 3.48
N GLN A 240 7.26 21.66 2.98
CA GLN A 240 7.85 22.75 3.77
C GLN A 240 8.71 22.26 4.96
N LEU A 241 9.23 21.03 4.89
CA LEU A 241 9.98 20.42 5.99
C LEU A 241 11.39 20.99 6.10
N VAL A 242 12.12 20.95 4.99
CA VAL A 242 13.46 21.54 4.83
C VAL A 242 13.62 21.97 3.37
N PRO A 243 14.50 22.94 3.05
CA PRO A 243 14.86 23.22 1.67
C PRO A 243 15.47 21.98 1.01
N TYR A 244 15.08 21.71 -0.23
CA TYR A 244 15.73 20.67 -1.02
C TYR A 244 17.24 20.97 -1.16
N SER A 245 18.06 19.95 -0.93
CA SER A 245 19.48 19.96 -1.24
C SER A 245 19.84 18.70 -2.01
N HIS A 246 20.59 18.85 -3.09
CA HIS A 246 21.08 17.73 -3.89
C HIS A 246 21.90 16.72 -3.05
N SER A 247 22.52 17.16 -1.95
CA SER A 247 23.23 16.28 -1.01
C SER A 247 22.34 15.25 -0.29
N LEU A 248 21.01 15.44 -0.29
CA LEU A 248 20.06 14.46 0.23
C LEU A 248 19.85 13.29 -0.74
N TRP A 249 20.21 13.46 -2.01
CA TRP A 249 20.14 12.38 -2.99
C TRP A 249 21.27 11.38 -2.79
N ASN A 250 20.90 10.11 -2.61
CA ASN A 250 21.84 9.01 -2.60
C ASN A 250 21.51 8.06 -3.77
N PRO A 251 22.35 7.99 -4.82
CA PRO A 251 22.13 7.09 -5.95
C PRO A 251 22.27 5.60 -5.57
N LYS A 252 22.78 5.29 -4.37
CA LYS A 252 22.85 3.93 -3.81
C LYS A 252 21.61 3.55 -3.00
N THR A 253 20.58 4.41 -2.96
CA THR A 253 19.32 4.07 -2.28
C THR A 253 18.72 2.81 -2.92
N PRO A 254 18.44 1.74 -2.15
CA PRO A 254 17.96 0.49 -2.72
C PRO A 254 16.59 0.69 -3.38
N VAL A 255 16.48 0.26 -4.63
CA VAL A 255 15.22 0.20 -5.38
C VAL A 255 14.62 -1.19 -5.17
N VAL A 256 13.47 -1.27 -4.50
CA VAL A 256 12.76 -2.53 -4.29
C VAL A 256 11.99 -2.88 -5.56
N ALA A 257 12.63 -3.62 -6.46
CA ALA A 257 12.04 -4.14 -7.68
C ALA A 257 12.58 -5.54 -8.00
N VAL A 258 11.71 -6.44 -8.50
CA VAL A 258 12.12 -7.80 -8.92
C VAL A 258 13.07 -7.75 -10.13
N LYS A 259 12.87 -6.77 -11.00
CA LYS A 259 13.66 -6.56 -12.22
C LYS A 259 13.85 -5.07 -12.42
N ASP A 260 14.95 -4.70 -13.08
CA ASP A 260 15.27 -3.31 -13.36
C ASP A 260 14.12 -2.58 -14.08
N PRO A 261 13.84 -1.33 -13.68
CA PRO A 261 12.87 -0.51 -14.36
C PRO A 261 13.32 -0.24 -15.80
N SER A 262 12.46 -0.54 -16.77
CA SER A 262 12.67 -0.26 -18.19
C SER A 262 11.37 0.24 -18.82
N PRO A 263 11.40 1.34 -19.59
CA PRO A 263 10.22 1.83 -20.30
C PRO A 263 9.64 0.76 -21.23
N GLY A 264 8.31 0.67 -21.28
CA GLY A 264 7.57 -0.23 -22.16
C GLY A 264 7.71 -1.72 -21.80
N LYS A 265 8.27 -2.08 -20.65
CA LYS A 265 8.47 -3.49 -20.25
C LYS A 265 7.17 -4.31 -20.29
N TRP A 266 6.04 -3.68 -19.97
CA TRP A 266 4.72 -4.30 -20.01
C TRP A 266 4.32 -4.77 -21.41
N LYS A 267 4.91 -4.21 -22.48
CA LYS A 267 4.62 -4.60 -23.87
C LYS A 267 4.92 -6.06 -24.16
N LYS A 268 5.83 -6.69 -23.40
CA LYS A 268 6.07 -8.14 -23.47
C LYS A 268 4.85 -8.98 -23.09
N ARG A 269 3.92 -8.42 -22.31
CA ARG A 269 2.65 -9.03 -21.90
C ARG A 269 1.43 -8.28 -22.48
N GLN A 270 1.61 -7.51 -23.56
CA GLN A 270 0.52 -6.66 -24.10
C GLN A 270 -0.73 -7.45 -24.49
N GLU A 271 -0.58 -8.66 -25.03
CA GLU A 271 -1.70 -9.52 -25.44
C GLU A 271 -2.60 -9.93 -24.27
N ILE A 272 -2.06 -9.93 -23.04
CA ILE A 272 -2.79 -10.21 -21.80
C ILE A 272 -3.29 -8.90 -21.18
N ILE A 273 -2.43 -7.88 -21.13
CA ILE A 273 -2.68 -6.65 -20.39
C ILE A 273 -3.67 -5.72 -21.09
N LEU A 274 -3.61 -5.59 -22.42
CA LEU A 274 -4.49 -4.67 -23.15
C LEU A 274 -5.98 -5.06 -23.03
N PRO A 275 -6.39 -6.31 -23.34
CA PRO A 275 -7.79 -6.69 -23.21
C PRO A 275 -8.27 -6.56 -21.76
N LEU A 276 -7.39 -6.85 -20.79
CA LEU A 276 -7.69 -6.71 -19.38
C LEU A 276 -7.98 -5.26 -19.00
N ILE A 277 -7.15 -4.30 -19.41
CA ILE A 277 -7.39 -2.87 -19.15
C ILE A 277 -8.74 -2.42 -19.72
N GLU A 278 -9.05 -2.85 -20.94
CA GLU A 278 -10.27 -2.45 -21.66
C GLU A 278 -11.54 -3.06 -21.06
N THR A 279 -11.47 -4.28 -20.53
CA THR A 279 -12.66 -5.05 -20.13
C THR A 279 -12.85 -5.15 -18.62
N PHE A 280 -11.80 -4.93 -17.81
CA PHE A 280 -11.85 -5.14 -16.35
C PHE A 280 -12.97 -4.34 -15.70
N SER A 281 -13.81 -5.05 -14.92
CA SER A 281 -14.99 -4.50 -14.25
C SER A 281 -15.93 -3.72 -15.19
N GLY A 282 -16.07 -4.16 -16.45
CA GLY A 282 -16.89 -3.48 -17.45
C GLY A 282 -16.26 -2.20 -17.99
N GLY A 283 -14.92 -2.15 -18.09
CA GLY A 283 -14.17 -0.99 -18.59
C GLY A 283 -13.91 0.12 -17.57
N LYS A 284 -14.22 -0.11 -16.29
CA LYS A 284 -13.97 0.86 -15.22
C LYS A 284 -12.48 1.17 -15.05
N LEU A 285 -11.61 0.19 -15.27
CA LEU A 285 -10.16 0.38 -15.18
C LEU A 285 -9.69 1.39 -16.24
N LEU A 286 -10.09 1.21 -17.50
CA LEU A 286 -9.77 2.15 -18.58
C LEU A 286 -10.32 3.55 -18.31
N HIS A 287 -11.57 3.67 -17.83
CA HIS A 287 -12.16 4.95 -17.47
C HIS A 287 -11.38 5.66 -16.34
N LEU A 288 -10.97 4.91 -15.32
CA LEU A 288 -10.14 5.44 -14.24
C LEU A 288 -8.76 5.87 -14.77
N ALA A 289 -8.14 5.11 -15.66
CA ALA A 289 -6.88 5.51 -16.29
C ALA A 289 -7.00 6.85 -17.03
N HIS A 290 -8.09 7.05 -17.78
CA HIS A 290 -8.38 8.34 -18.44
C HIS A 290 -8.51 9.49 -17.43
N ARG A 291 -9.24 9.28 -16.32
CA ARG A 291 -9.35 10.27 -15.24
C ARG A 291 -8.02 10.62 -14.59
N LEU A 292 -7.07 9.69 -14.61
CA LEU A 292 -5.72 9.87 -14.06
C LEU A 292 -4.74 10.49 -15.08
N ASP A 293 -5.26 11.12 -16.13
CA ASP A 293 -4.50 11.78 -17.19
C ASP A 293 -3.56 10.81 -17.94
N TYR A 294 -4.02 9.60 -18.21
CA TYR A 294 -3.41 8.68 -19.18
C TYR A 294 -4.21 8.70 -20.47
N ASP A 295 -3.55 8.94 -21.62
CA ASP A 295 -4.21 8.96 -22.93
C ASP A 295 -4.66 7.55 -23.33
N THR A 296 -5.94 7.25 -23.15
CA THR A 296 -6.54 5.95 -23.44
C THR A 296 -6.76 5.70 -24.93
N ASN A 297 -6.59 6.70 -25.80
CA ASN A 297 -6.59 6.48 -27.25
C ASN A 297 -5.23 5.98 -27.75
N LYS A 298 -4.19 6.10 -26.91
CA LYS A 298 -2.80 5.79 -27.23
C LYS A 298 -2.17 4.85 -26.21
N ILE A 299 -2.91 3.82 -25.77
CA ILE A 299 -2.45 2.86 -24.76
C ILE A 299 -1.10 2.22 -25.15
N LEU A 300 -0.90 1.93 -26.45
CA LEU A 300 0.36 1.37 -26.96
C LEU A 300 1.56 2.32 -26.82
N GLU A 301 1.31 3.63 -26.67
CA GLU A 301 2.34 4.64 -26.44
C GLU A 301 2.66 4.82 -24.94
N TRP A 302 1.92 4.18 -24.03
CA TRP A 302 2.22 4.26 -22.60
C TRP A 302 3.63 3.72 -22.30
N PRO A 303 4.40 4.44 -21.45
CA PRO A 303 5.75 4.08 -21.08
C PRO A 303 5.81 2.89 -20.10
#